data_AF-A0A0P7IH99-F1
#
_entry.id   AF-A0A0P7IH99-F1
#
_cell.length_a   1.000
_cell.length_b   1.000
_cell.length_c   1.000
_cell.angle_alpha   90.00
_cell.angle_beta   90.00
_cell.angle_gamma   90.00
#
_symmetry.space_group_name_H-M   'P 1'
#
loop_
_entity.id
_entity.type
_entity.pdbx_description
1 polymer ?
#
loop_
_entity_poly.entity_id
_entity_poly.type
_entity_poly.pdbx_seq_one_letter_code
_entity_poly.pdbx_strand_id
1 'polypeptide(L)'
;MALTKEHHINLLKLAEQQFRLACTVRVHATLETLPLDAPVSQSFGRHTSTWEEFGLRQDQVEYAAPTLEFVSTFVMSSAMRQAFAEHVPNARNHENSEIAAAYQIARLTRNAFSHHMLVPTWSIDGDCRDRTFEVRDVISLDTSDLDGEPMRWEQYGGHLAIWRLCQWVRFNVLDDAPPVDRKLPIRPTIEVIKQGNVLARKIGDLPTSDD
;
A
#
# COMPACT_ATOMS: atom_id res chain seq x y z
N MET A 1 -3.13 -9.45 -24.98
CA MET A 1 -1.69 -9.19 -25.20
C MET A 1 -1.05 -9.14 -23.82
N ALA A 2 -0.07 -10.00 -23.53
CA ALA A 2 0.65 -9.94 -22.25
C ALA A 2 1.49 -8.66 -22.20
N LEU A 3 1.59 -8.05 -21.03
CA LEU A 3 2.41 -6.85 -20.84
C LEU A 3 3.88 -7.27 -20.72
N THR A 4 4.79 -6.36 -21.03
CA THR A 4 6.23 -6.62 -20.90
C THR A 4 6.64 -6.57 -19.43
N LYS A 5 7.77 -7.22 -19.09
CA LYS A 5 8.37 -7.12 -17.74
C LYS A 5 8.57 -5.66 -17.33
N GLU A 6 9.09 -4.83 -18.23
CA GLU A 6 9.29 -3.40 -18.01
C GLU A 6 7.99 -2.66 -17.67
N HIS A 7 6.90 -3.02 -18.34
CA HIS A 7 5.59 -2.44 -18.04
C HIS A 7 5.13 -2.80 -16.63
N HIS A 8 5.25 -4.06 -16.20
CA HIS A 8 4.93 -4.47 -14.83
C HIS A 8 5.82 -3.81 -13.78
N ILE A 9 7.12 -3.63 -14.07
CA ILE A 9 8.03 -2.85 -13.22
C ILE A 9 7.50 -1.42 -13.02
N ASN A 10 7.06 -0.78 -14.10
CA ASN A 10 6.50 0.58 -14.03
C ASN A 10 5.16 0.63 -13.27
N LEU A 11 4.31 -0.39 -13.40
CA LEU A 11 3.08 -0.50 -12.63
C LEU A 11 3.35 -0.66 -11.12
N LEU A 12 4.32 -1.50 -10.74
CA LEU A 12 4.74 -1.65 -9.34
C LEU A 12 5.35 -0.35 -8.80
N LYS A 13 6.21 0.33 -9.58
CA LYS A 13 6.73 1.65 -9.24
C LYS A 13 5.62 2.67 -9.01
N LEU A 14 4.60 2.69 -9.87
CA LEU A 14 3.43 3.56 -9.73
C LEU A 14 2.63 3.23 -8.46
N ALA A 15 2.36 1.95 -8.19
CA ALA A 15 1.67 1.51 -6.98
C ALA A 15 2.43 1.93 -5.70
N GLU A 16 3.75 1.79 -5.69
CA GLU A 16 4.60 2.30 -4.60
C GLU A 16 4.50 3.82 -4.44
N GLN A 17 4.47 4.59 -5.53
CA GLN A 17 4.30 6.05 -5.43
C GLN A 17 2.92 6.42 -4.91
N GLN A 18 1.86 5.71 -5.31
CA GLN A 18 0.52 5.94 -4.79
C GLN A 18 0.44 5.67 -3.29
N PHE A 19 1.05 4.58 -2.80
CA PHE A 19 1.16 4.33 -1.36
C PHE A 19 1.91 5.45 -0.63
N ARG A 20 3.06 5.87 -1.15
CA ARG A 20 3.85 6.97 -0.55
C ARG A 20 3.06 8.28 -0.53
N LEU A 21 2.35 8.59 -1.61
CA LEU A 21 1.49 9.77 -1.68
C LEU A 21 0.35 9.67 -0.66
N ALA A 22 -0.31 8.51 -0.54
CA ALA A 22 -1.37 8.30 0.43
C ALA A 22 -0.87 8.44 1.88
N CYS A 23 0.33 7.95 2.18
CA CYS A 23 0.99 8.19 3.48
C CYS A 23 1.18 9.68 3.75
N THR A 24 1.69 10.43 2.77
CA THR A 24 1.89 11.88 2.87
C THR A 24 0.55 12.60 3.07
N VAL A 25 -0.48 12.27 2.30
CA VAL A 25 -1.83 12.82 2.45
C VAL A 25 -2.36 12.56 3.85
N ARG A 26 -2.21 11.33 4.37
CA ARG A 26 -2.62 11.01 5.74
C ARG A 26 -1.88 11.85 6.79
N VAL A 27 -0.55 12.00 6.66
CA VAL A 27 0.23 12.83 7.58
C VAL A 27 -0.27 14.27 7.57
N HIS A 28 -0.44 14.86 6.39
CA HIS A 28 -0.91 16.24 6.27
C HIS A 28 -2.36 16.43 6.71
N ALA A 29 -3.23 15.45 6.47
CA ALA A 29 -4.59 15.41 6.98
C ALA A 29 -4.61 15.44 8.51
N THR A 30 -3.86 14.56 9.16
CA THR A 30 -3.77 14.48 10.64
C THR A 30 -3.13 15.73 11.26
N LEU A 31 -2.25 16.41 10.54
CA LEU A 31 -1.64 17.65 11.00
C LEU A 31 -2.44 18.90 10.64
N GLU A 32 -3.60 18.77 9.98
CA GLU A 32 -4.39 19.91 9.48
C GLU A 32 -3.58 20.86 8.57
N THR A 33 -2.66 20.30 7.78
CA THR A 33 -1.78 21.05 6.86
C THR A 33 -1.97 20.68 5.40
N LEU A 34 -2.93 19.81 5.08
CA LEU A 34 -3.25 19.45 3.71
C LEU A 34 -3.94 20.65 3.03
N PRO A 35 -3.43 21.17 1.89
CA PRO A 35 -4.16 22.18 1.14
C PRO A 35 -5.49 21.59 0.65
N LEU A 36 -6.60 22.24 1.01
CA LEU A 36 -7.95 21.83 0.59
C LEU A 36 -8.47 22.67 -0.59
N ASP A 37 -7.57 23.40 -1.25
CA ASP A 37 -7.85 24.12 -2.47
C ASP A 37 -8.34 23.13 -3.55
N ALA A 38 -9.51 23.42 -4.10
CA ALA A 38 -10.09 22.69 -5.22
C ALA A 38 -10.50 23.70 -6.30
N PRO A 39 -10.62 23.27 -7.58
CA PRO A 39 -11.13 24.14 -8.63
C PRO A 39 -12.49 24.73 -8.25
N VAL A 40 -12.65 26.05 -8.42
CA VAL A 40 -13.94 26.75 -8.19
C VAL A 40 -15.05 26.13 -9.04
N SER A 41 -14.69 25.70 -10.25
CA SER A 41 -15.50 24.84 -11.10
C SER A 41 -14.60 23.91 -11.90
N GLN A 42 -15.12 22.74 -12.24
CA GLN A 42 -14.49 21.82 -13.18
C GLN A 42 -15.54 21.22 -14.09
N SER A 43 -15.16 20.94 -15.35
CA SER A 43 -16.05 20.32 -16.31
C SER A 43 -15.35 19.24 -17.13
N PHE A 44 -16.11 18.20 -17.46
CA PHE A 44 -15.70 17.14 -18.37
C PHE A 44 -16.88 16.74 -19.27
N GLY A 45 -16.80 17.13 -20.54
CA GLY A 45 -17.91 16.99 -21.48
C GLY A 45 -19.12 17.82 -21.03
N ARG A 46 -20.23 17.14 -20.73
CA ARG A 46 -21.48 17.77 -20.27
C ARG A 46 -21.62 17.86 -18.75
N HIS A 47 -20.67 17.30 -18.01
CA HIS A 47 -20.71 17.27 -16.55
C HIS A 47 -19.91 18.44 -16.01
N THR A 48 -20.50 19.21 -15.10
CA THR A 48 -19.87 20.32 -14.41
C THR A 48 -20.08 20.10 -12.92
N SER A 49 -19.06 20.40 -12.12
CA SER A 49 -19.23 20.53 -10.68
C SER A 49 -18.67 21.85 -10.19
N THR A 50 -19.24 22.36 -9.09
CA THR A 50 -18.73 23.53 -8.39
C THR A 50 -17.87 23.12 -7.20
N TRP A 51 -17.15 24.09 -6.64
CA TRP A 51 -16.37 23.89 -5.43
C TRP A 51 -17.23 23.44 -4.24
N GLU A 52 -18.47 23.92 -4.11
CA GLU A 52 -19.37 23.51 -3.03
C GLU A 52 -19.73 22.01 -3.11
N GLU A 53 -19.74 21.44 -4.31
CA GLU A 53 -20.05 20.02 -4.53
C GLU A 53 -18.83 19.11 -4.36
N PHE A 54 -17.64 19.61 -4.67
CA PHE A 54 -16.42 18.80 -4.77
C PHE A 54 -15.39 19.07 -3.66
N GLY A 55 -15.38 20.27 -3.09
CA GLY A 55 -14.47 20.68 -2.03
C GLY A 55 -14.65 19.83 -0.79
N LEU A 56 -13.53 19.49 -0.14
CA LEU A 56 -13.54 18.73 1.10
C LEU A 56 -13.43 19.67 2.30
N ARG A 57 -14.22 19.38 3.34
CA ARG A 57 -14.00 19.93 4.68
C ARG A 57 -12.94 19.12 5.43
N GLN A 58 -12.38 19.73 6.46
CA GLN A 58 -11.34 19.10 7.29
C GLN A 58 -11.80 17.76 7.91
N ASP A 59 -13.04 17.69 8.43
CA ASP A 59 -13.61 16.45 8.99
C ASP A 59 -13.72 15.32 7.95
N GLN A 60 -13.99 15.66 6.69
CA GLN A 60 -14.09 14.69 5.60
C GLN A 60 -12.71 14.16 5.18
N VAL A 61 -11.68 15.01 5.24
CA VAL A 61 -10.29 14.64 4.94
C VAL A 61 -9.75 13.70 6.00
N GLU A 62 -10.00 13.99 7.29
CA GLU A 62 -9.62 13.12 8.41
C GLU A 62 -10.26 11.74 8.32
N TYR A 63 -11.52 11.68 7.86
CA TYR A 63 -12.22 10.43 7.61
C TYR A 63 -11.67 9.66 6.40
N ALA A 64 -11.39 10.35 5.28
CA ALA A 64 -11.02 9.73 4.02
C ALA A 64 -9.54 9.32 3.95
N ALA A 65 -8.62 10.10 4.52
CA ALA A 65 -7.18 9.92 4.33
C ALA A 65 -6.63 8.58 4.88
N PRO A 66 -7.05 8.07 6.05
CA PRO A 66 -6.66 6.74 6.50
C PRO A 66 -7.12 5.64 5.54
N THR A 67 -8.33 5.77 5.00
CA THR A 67 -8.89 4.82 4.04
C THR A 67 -8.15 4.85 2.71
N LEU A 68 -7.73 6.04 2.25
CA LEU A 68 -6.89 6.18 1.05
C LEU A 68 -5.56 5.44 1.21
N GLU A 69 -4.91 5.56 2.37
CA GLU A 69 -3.71 4.77 2.68
C GLU A 69 -4.02 3.27 2.64
N PHE A 70 -5.12 2.85 3.25
CA PHE A 70 -5.47 1.44 3.29
C PHE A 70 -5.74 0.84 1.90
N VAL A 71 -6.47 1.56 1.05
CA VAL A 71 -6.78 1.17 -0.33
C VAL A 71 -5.52 1.05 -1.19
N SER A 72 -4.43 1.76 -0.87
CA SER A 72 -3.17 1.58 -1.59
C SER A 72 -2.58 0.16 -1.45
N THR A 73 -2.93 -0.57 -0.37
CA THR A 73 -2.62 -2.00 -0.20
C THR A 73 -3.19 -2.81 -1.36
N PHE A 74 -4.44 -2.56 -1.74
CA PHE A 74 -5.08 -3.22 -2.87
C PHE A 74 -4.36 -2.96 -4.19
N VAL A 75 -3.93 -1.71 -4.43
CA VAL A 75 -3.22 -1.35 -5.66
C VAL A 75 -1.90 -2.11 -5.75
N MET A 76 -1.11 -2.12 -4.68
CA MET A 76 0.16 -2.86 -4.63
C MET A 76 -0.06 -4.37 -4.81
N SER A 77 -0.99 -4.97 -4.06
CA SER A 77 -1.30 -6.40 -4.16
C SER A 77 -1.83 -6.81 -5.53
N SER A 78 -2.64 -5.96 -6.17
CA SER A 78 -3.14 -6.19 -7.53
C SER A 78 -2.02 -6.18 -8.57
N ALA A 79 -1.14 -5.16 -8.52
CA ALA A 79 0.01 -5.06 -9.42
C ALA A 79 0.96 -6.26 -9.25
N MET A 80 1.26 -6.66 -8.01
CA MET A 80 2.10 -7.84 -7.72
C MET A 80 1.47 -9.12 -8.27
N ARG A 81 0.19 -9.36 -7.99
CA ARG A 81 -0.52 -10.55 -8.48
C ARG A 81 -0.51 -10.62 -10.00
N GLN A 82 -0.65 -9.49 -10.68
CA GLN A 82 -0.63 -9.46 -12.14
C GLN A 82 0.75 -9.79 -12.69
N ALA A 83 1.82 -9.22 -12.11
CA ALA A 83 3.20 -9.53 -12.47
C ALA A 83 3.50 -11.03 -12.33
N PHE A 84 3.09 -11.66 -11.24
CA PHE A 84 3.22 -13.12 -11.08
C PHE A 84 2.45 -13.90 -12.15
N ALA A 85 1.20 -13.52 -12.42
CA ALA A 85 0.35 -14.23 -13.36
C ALA A 85 0.91 -14.22 -14.79
N GLU A 86 1.64 -13.17 -15.17
CA GLU A 86 2.18 -12.99 -16.52
C GLU A 86 3.64 -13.43 -16.68
N HIS A 87 4.43 -13.42 -15.60
CA HIS A 87 5.88 -13.68 -15.69
C HIS A 87 6.40 -14.84 -14.86
N VAL A 88 5.57 -15.46 -14.02
CA VAL A 88 5.97 -16.62 -13.21
C VAL A 88 5.07 -17.81 -13.55
N PRO A 89 5.54 -18.75 -14.39
CA PRO A 89 4.85 -20.00 -14.62
C PRO A 89 4.63 -20.73 -13.29
N ASN A 90 3.40 -21.22 -13.09
CA ASN A 90 3.04 -21.98 -11.88
C ASN A 90 3.32 -21.26 -10.55
N ALA A 91 3.18 -19.93 -10.49
CA ALA A 91 3.47 -19.12 -9.29
C ALA A 91 2.91 -19.69 -7.98
N ARG A 92 1.71 -20.29 -8.01
CA ARG A 92 1.07 -20.94 -6.85
C ARG A 92 1.86 -22.10 -6.25
N ASN A 93 2.50 -22.90 -7.11
CA ASN A 93 3.21 -24.13 -6.76
C ASN A 93 4.68 -24.03 -7.19
N HIS A 94 5.24 -22.83 -7.14
CA HIS A 94 6.61 -22.58 -7.56
C HIS A 94 7.59 -23.31 -6.63
N GLU A 95 8.70 -23.82 -7.18
CA GLU A 95 9.69 -24.58 -6.40
C GLU A 95 10.35 -23.74 -5.31
N ASN A 96 10.62 -22.47 -5.61
CA ASN A 96 11.00 -21.49 -4.61
C ASN A 96 9.79 -21.10 -3.76
N SER A 97 9.82 -21.48 -2.48
CA SER A 97 8.76 -21.23 -1.51
C SER A 97 8.49 -19.74 -1.27
N GLU A 98 9.47 -18.86 -1.39
CA GLU A 98 9.26 -17.41 -1.24
C GLU A 98 8.47 -16.83 -2.42
N ILE A 99 8.70 -17.32 -3.64
CA ILE A 99 7.90 -16.94 -4.81
C ILE A 99 6.46 -17.40 -4.64
N ALA A 100 6.25 -18.64 -4.19
CA ALA A 100 4.92 -19.17 -3.91
C ALA A 100 4.21 -18.39 -2.79
N ALA A 101 4.92 -18.08 -1.70
CA ALA A 101 4.41 -17.28 -0.59
C ALA A 101 4.06 -15.85 -1.02
N ALA A 102 4.96 -15.16 -1.72
CA ALA A 102 4.74 -13.81 -2.24
C ALA A 102 3.51 -13.75 -3.16
N TYR A 103 3.37 -14.74 -4.05
CA TYR A 103 2.19 -14.87 -4.90
C TYR A 103 0.91 -15.04 -4.08
N GLN A 104 0.90 -15.95 -3.10
CA GLN A 104 -0.26 -16.22 -2.27
C GLN A 104 -0.65 -15.01 -1.42
N ILE A 105 0.30 -14.33 -0.80
CA ILE A 105 0.06 -13.11 -0.02
C ILE A 105 -0.53 -12.02 -0.93
N ALA A 106 0.09 -11.75 -2.09
CA ALA A 106 -0.44 -10.77 -3.03
C ALA A 106 -1.86 -11.10 -3.49
N ARG A 107 -2.14 -12.38 -3.76
CA ARG A 107 -3.44 -12.87 -4.19
C ARG A 107 -4.51 -12.78 -3.09
N LEU A 108 -4.22 -13.28 -1.89
CA LEU A 108 -5.16 -13.27 -0.75
C LEU A 108 -5.45 -11.84 -0.32
N THR A 109 -4.43 -10.99 -0.21
CA THR A 109 -4.61 -9.57 0.11
C THR A 109 -5.47 -8.88 -0.94
N ARG A 110 -5.22 -9.10 -2.24
CA ARG A 110 -6.08 -8.54 -3.31
C ARG A 110 -7.52 -9.05 -3.20
N ASN A 111 -7.71 -10.33 -2.89
CA ASN A 111 -9.02 -10.94 -2.76
C ASN A 111 -9.80 -10.39 -1.57
N ALA A 112 -9.13 -9.97 -0.49
CA ALA A 112 -9.83 -9.34 0.63
C ALA A 112 -10.63 -8.08 0.21
N PHE A 113 -10.16 -7.38 -0.83
CA PHE A 113 -10.83 -6.19 -1.38
C PHE A 113 -11.84 -6.51 -2.50
N SER A 114 -11.98 -7.76 -2.96
CA SER A 114 -12.79 -8.05 -4.16
C SER A 114 -14.28 -7.86 -3.96
N HIS A 115 -14.76 -7.98 -2.72
CA HIS A 115 -16.17 -7.77 -2.39
C HIS A 115 -16.46 -6.35 -1.91
N HIS A 116 -15.53 -5.75 -1.14
CA HIS A 116 -15.70 -4.39 -0.63
C HIS A 116 -14.36 -3.67 -0.48
N MET A 117 -14.15 -2.59 -1.23
CA MET A 117 -12.86 -1.89 -1.26
C MET A 117 -12.55 -1.10 0.03
N LEU A 118 -13.57 -0.58 0.71
CA LEU A 118 -13.39 0.27 1.91
C LEU A 118 -13.49 -0.51 3.22
N VAL A 119 -13.93 -1.77 3.15
CA VAL A 119 -14.15 -2.67 4.29
C VAL A 119 -13.74 -4.08 3.84
N PRO A 120 -12.47 -4.27 3.44
CA PRO A 120 -11.99 -5.54 2.96
C PRO A 120 -12.17 -6.62 4.02
N THR A 121 -12.56 -7.80 3.57
CA THR A 121 -12.83 -8.97 4.39
C THR A 121 -12.07 -10.12 3.77
N TRP A 122 -11.27 -10.83 4.56
CA TRP A 122 -10.50 -11.96 4.07
C TRP A 122 -11.40 -13.01 3.45
N SER A 123 -10.94 -13.53 2.31
CA SER A 123 -11.54 -14.69 1.64
C SER A 123 -10.42 -15.69 1.41
N ILE A 124 -10.39 -16.73 2.25
CA ILE A 124 -9.32 -17.72 2.31
C ILE A 124 -9.82 -19.02 1.67
N ASP A 125 -9.24 -19.35 0.52
CA ASP A 125 -9.54 -20.61 -0.17
C ASP A 125 -9.16 -21.81 0.71
N GLY A 126 -9.88 -22.93 0.54
CA GLY A 126 -9.69 -24.12 1.37
C GLY A 126 -8.26 -24.67 1.42
N ASP A 127 -7.48 -24.53 0.36
CA ASP A 127 -6.07 -24.98 0.33
C ASP A 127 -5.07 -23.98 0.94
N CYS A 128 -5.55 -22.79 1.27
CA CYS A 128 -4.81 -21.73 1.90
C CYS A 128 -5.15 -21.55 3.38
N ARG A 129 -6.18 -22.23 3.91
CA ARG A 129 -6.59 -22.17 5.33
C ARG A 129 -5.55 -22.81 6.23
N ASP A 130 -5.39 -22.26 7.44
CA ASP A 130 -4.50 -22.76 8.50
C ASP A 130 -3.05 -22.92 8.04
N ARG A 131 -2.59 -21.97 7.22
CA ARG A 131 -1.24 -21.92 6.67
C ARG A 131 -0.58 -20.58 6.94
N THR A 132 0.74 -20.64 7.11
CA THR A 132 1.60 -19.46 7.12
C THR A 132 2.30 -19.33 5.77
N PHE A 133 2.15 -18.17 5.13
CA PHE A 133 2.94 -17.80 3.97
C PHE A 133 3.97 -16.77 4.39
N GLU A 134 5.24 -17.01 4.07
CA GLU A 134 6.34 -16.16 4.52
C GLU A 134 7.32 -15.87 3.38
N VAL A 135 7.70 -14.61 3.26
CA VAL A 135 8.89 -14.15 2.54
C VAL A 135 9.84 -13.60 3.60
N ARG A 136 10.97 -14.25 3.79
CA ARG A 136 11.87 -14.01 4.93
C ARG A 136 12.28 -12.54 4.99
N ASP A 137 12.23 -11.96 6.20
CA ASP A 137 12.57 -10.56 6.48
C ASP A 137 11.73 -9.50 5.73
N VAL A 138 10.66 -9.90 5.04
CA VAL A 138 9.79 -9.01 4.25
C VAL A 138 8.37 -9.00 4.80
N ILE A 139 7.72 -10.16 4.87
CA ILE A 139 6.31 -10.28 5.26
C ILE A 139 5.96 -11.72 5.64
N SER A 140 5.05 -11.87 6.61
CA SER A 140 4.42 -13.14 6.96
C SER A 140 2.92 -12.93 7.08
N LEU A 141 2.13 -13.92 6.63
CA LEU A 141 0.68 -13.96 6.75
C LEU A 141 0.29 -15.34 7.27
N ASP A 142 -0.20 -15.38 8.50
CA ASP A 142 -0.89 -16.54 9.07
C ASP A 142 -2.38 -16.43 8.72
N THR A 143 -2.90 -17.47 8.06
CA THR A 143 -4.28 -17.51 7.57
C THR A 143 -5.25 -18.21 8.53
N SER A 144 -4.76 -18.68 9.67
CA SER A 144 -5.57 -19.29 10.72
C SER A 144 -6.68 -18.32 11.16
N ASP A 145 -7.92 -18.81 11.14
CA ASP A 145 -9.11 -18.04 11.53
C ASP A 145 -9.32 -16.71 10.78
N LEU A 146 -8.73 -16.52 9.60
CA LEU A 146 -8.92 -15.29 8.84
C LEU A 146 -10.15 -15.31 7.93
N ASP A 147 -10.64 -16.46 7.48
CA ASP A 147 -11.73 -16.50 6.48
C ASP A 147 -13.01 -15.83 6.99
N GLY A 148 -13.49 -14.80 6.27
CA GLY A 148 -14.65 -14.01 6.67
C GLY A 148 -14.37 -12.90 7.68
N GLU A 149 -13.14 -12.79 8.21
CA GLU A 149 -12.78 -11.73 9.15
C GLU A 149 -12.44 -10.42 8.44
N PRO A 150 -12.73 -9.26 9.04
CA PRO A 150 -12.25 -7.98 8.54
C PRO A 150 -10.74 -7.98 8.40
N MET A 151 -10.25 -7.50 7.26
CA MET A 151 -8.82 -7.38 7.03
C MET A 151 -8.26 -6.23 7.87
N ARG A 152 -7.29 -6.55 8.72
CA ARG A 152 -6.59 -5.61 9.61
C ARG A 152 -5.11 -5.63 9.31
N TRP A 153 -4.46 -4.48 9.46
CA TRP A 153 -3.08 -4.28 9.02
C TRP A 153 -2.09 -5.11 9.87
N GLU A 154 -2.43 -5.39 11.13
CA GLU A 154 -1.66 -6.17 12.08
C GLU A 154 -1.45 -7.62 11.61
N GLN A 155 -2.40 -8.18 10.85
CA GLN A 155 -2.39 -9.58 10.42
C GLN A 155 -1.29 -9.89 9.39
N TYR A 156 -0.70 -8.86 8.77
CA TYR A 156 0.34 -9.01 7.75
C TYR A 156 1.55 -8.09 7.97
N GLY A 157 1.71 -7.52 9.16
CA GLY A 157 2.84 -6.63 9.48
C GLY A 157 2.68 -5.18 8.98
N GLY A 158 1.48 -4.79 8.56
CA GLY A 158 1.12 -3.43 8.20
C GLY A 158 1.39 -3.05 6.75
N HIS A 159 0.92 -1.86 6.36
CA HIS A 159 1.08 -1.33 4.99
C HIS A 159 2.55 -1.32 4.52
N LEU A 160 3.49 -1.13 5.44
CA LEU A 160 4.92 -1.14 5.13
C LEU A 160 5.40 -2.52 4.66
N ALA A 161 4.88 -3.61 5.23
CA ALA A 161 5.24 -4.96 4.81
C ALA A 161 4.78 -5.24 3.37
N ILE A 162 3.58 -4.79 2.98
CA ILE A 162 3.10 -4.88 1.59
C ILE A 162 3.96 -4.04 0.65
N TRP A 163 4.34 -2.84 1.05
CA TRP A 163 5.26 -2.01 0.27
C TRP A 163 6.63 -2.67 0.08
N ARG A 164 7.17 -3.32 1.13
CA ARG A 164 8.40 -4.11 1.03
C ARG A 164 8.24 -5.34 0.13
N LEU A 165 7.10 -6.03 0.21
CA LEU A 165 6.79 -7.13 -0.71
C LEU A 165 6.73 -6.65 -2.17
N CYS A 166 6.15 -5.48 -2.43
CA CYS A 166 6.12 -4.87 -3.75
C CYS A 166 7.53 -4.62 -4.33
N GLN A 167 8.44 -4.12 -3.49
CA GLN A 167 9.85 -3.98 -3.85
C GLN A 167 10.52 -5.33 -4.10
N TRP A 168 10.26 -6.30 -3.21
CA TRP A 168 10.79 -7.66 -3.34
C TRP A 168 10.37 -8.29 -4.67
N VAL A 169 9.11 -8.14 -5.08
CA VAL A 169 8.61 -8.64 -6.38
C VAL A 169 9.36 -7.98 -7.54
N ARG A 170 9.57 -6.66 -7.51
CA ARG A 170 10.36 -6.00 -8.56
C ARG A 170 11.76 -6.57 -8.70
N PHE A 171 12.47 -6.73 -7.59
CA PHE A 171 13.87 -7.12 -7.60
C PHE A 171 14.08 -8.62 -7.85
N ASN A 172 13.22 -9.49 -7.29
CA ASN A 172 13.42 -10.94 -7.30
C ASN A 172 12.57 -11.67 -8.34
N VAL A 173 11.51 -11.04 -8.86
CA VAL A 173 10.61 -11.67 -9.85
C VAL A 173 10.76 -11.02 -11.22
N LEU A 174 10.95 -9.70 -11.27
CA LEU A 174 11.03 -8.95 -12.53
C LEU A 174 12.46 -8.52 -12.89
N ASP A 175 13.45 -8.86 -12.06
CA ASP A 175 14.86 -8.53 -12.28
C ASP A 175 15.13 -7.01 -12.39
N ASP A 176 14.31 -6.17 -11.75
CA ASP A 176 14.53 -4.72 -11.71
C ASP A 176 15.78 -4.41 -10.87
N ALA A 177 16.55 -3.42 -11.30
CA ALA A 177 17.69 -2.95 -10.52
C ALA A 177 17.25 -1.85 -9.55
N PRO A 178 17.78 -1.84 -8.30
CA PRO A 178 17.63 -0.66 -7.48
C PRO A 178 18.28 0.55 -8.19
N PRO A 179 17.67 1.74 -8.14
CA PRO A 179 18.24 2.92 -8.77
C PRO A 179 19.60 3.26 -8.15
N VAL A 180 20.64 3.28 -8.98
CA VAL A 180 22.05 3.48 -8.56
C VAL A 180 22.32 4.92 -8.12
N ASP A 181 21.60 5.90 -8.67
CA ASP A 181 21.75 7.33 -8.36
C ASP A 181 20.40 7.96 -7.96
N ARG A 182 19.76 7.35 -6.95
CA ARG A 182 18.46 7.87 -6.48
C ARG A 182 18.68 9.14 -5.66
N LYS A 183 18.31 10.29 -6.25
CA LYS A 183 18.13 11.52 -5.48
C LYS A 183 17.19 11.27 -4.29
N LEU A 184 17.66 11.60 -3.10
CA LEU A 184 16.84 11.55 -1.89
C LEU A 184 15.64 12.51 -2.04
N PRO A 185 14.47 12.18 -1.47
CA PRO A 185 13.38 13.13 -1.37
C PRO A 185 13.84 14.35 -0.56
N ILE A 186 13.18 15.49 -0.79
CA ILE A 186 13.40 16.70 0.00
C ILE A 186 13.14 16.36 1.47
N ARG A 187 14.06 16.78 2.37
CA ARG A 187 13.89 16.57 3.81
C ARG A 187 12.59 17.26 4.28
N PRO A 188 11.75 16.58 5.06
CA PRO A 188 10.50 17.19 5.51
C PRO A 188 10.78 18.39 6.43
N THR A 189 9.94 19.42 6.31
CA THR A 189 9.98 20.60 7.20
C THR A 189 9.34 20.33 8.55
N ILE A 190 8.46 19.31 8.64
CA ILE A 190 7.84 18.83 9.87
C ILE A 190 8.26 17.37 10.06
N GLU A 191 8.97 17.09 11.16
CA GLU A 191 9.38 15.72 11.49
C GLU A 191 8.23 14.99 12.19
N VAL A 192 7.70 13.96 11.50
CA VAL A 192 6.65 13.08 12.01
C VAL A 192 7.18 11.66 12.04
N ILE A 193 6.98 11.00 13.17
CA ILE A 193 7.26 9.58 13.36
C ILE A 193 5.94 8.82 13.28
N LYS A 194 5.90 7.80 12.41
CA LYS A 194 4.77 6.87 12.33
C LYS A 194 5.15 5.54 12.99
N GLN A 195 4.37 5.11 13.97
CA GLN A 195 4.50 3.80 14.62
C GLN A 195 3.15 3.08 14.54
N GLY A 196 3.07 2.05 13.68
CA GLY A 196 1.80 1.42 13.36
C GLY A 196 0.80 2.44 12.80
N ASN A 197 -0.33 2.61 13.50
CA ASN A 197 -1.37 3.57 13.14
C ASN A 197 -1.25 4.93 13.86
N VAL A 198 -0.22 5.11 14.69
CA VAL A 198 0.01 6.34 15.46
C VAL A 198 0.94 7.27 14.69
N LEU A 199 0.60 8.57 14.66
CA LEU A 199 1.44 9.64 14.14
C LEU A 199 1.85 10.55 15.30
N ALA A 200 3.15 10.71 15.51
CA ALA A 200 3.72 11.56 16.54
C ALA A 200 4.58 12.64 15.89
N ARG A 201 4.28 13.92 16.17
CA ARG A 201 5.12 15.04 15.75
C ARG A 201 6.29 15.17 16.72
N LYS A 202 7.51 15.31 16.22
CA LYS A 202 8.67 15.63 17.05
C LYS A 202 8.58 17.10 17.49
N ILE A 203 8.65 17.35 18.80
CA ILE A 203 8.64 18.71 19.38
C ILE A 203 10.00 18.95 20.05
N GLY A 204 10.94 19.51 19.29
CA GLY A 204 12.30 19.78 19.76
C GLY A 204 13.13 18.53 20.08
N ASP A 205 14.36 18.76 20.53
CA ASP A 205 15.16 17.74 21.20
C ASP A 205 14.94 17.88 22.72
N LEU A 206 14.98 16.75 23.45
CA LEU A 206 14.99 16.81 24.92
C LEU A 206 16.21 17.63 25.36
N PRO A 207 16.10 18.50 26.37
CA PRO A 207 17.26 19.21 26.89
C PRO A 207 18.33 18.19 27.27
N THR A 208 19.54 18.33 26.72
CA THR A 208 20.68 17.56 27.17
C THR A 208 20.92 17.95 28.63
N SER A 209 20.91 16.97 29.53
CA SER A 209 21.39 17.15 30.88
C SER A 209 22.89 17.42 30.77
N ASP A 210 23.26 18.69 30.71
CA ASP A 210 24.63 19.12 30.96
C ASP A 210 24.87 18.89 32.47
N ASP A 211 25.47 17.75 32.81
CA ASP A 211 26.10 17.47 34.11
C ASP A 211 27.50 18.11 34.17
#